data_AF-A0A7S3H1Z1-F1
#
_entry.id   AF-A0A7S3H1Z1-F1
#
_cell.length_a   1.000
_cell.length_b   1.000
_cell.length_c   1.000
_cell.angle_alpha   90.00
_cell.angle_beta   90.00
_cell.angle_gamma   90.00
#
_symmetry.space_group_name_H-M   'P 1'
#
loop_
_entity.id
_entity.type
_entity.pdbx_description
1 polymer ?
#
loop_
_entity_poly.entity_id
_entity_poly.type
_entity_poly.pdbx_seq_one_letter_code
_entity_poly.pdbx_strand_id
1 'polypeptide(L)'
;MSNTRSLVDSDGNINANYLTKELQEALEADVKFKQTDNMKKRAVKTSTDYNEFKNMVAAANLKKLTSKEVESLSHVKKGWQKTVVHDSTASAIILTKEVENDRIRTQNLEVKGVTAPAEVKLKPKSAMEVERDLRRIPEEADKLLYLYRVGLKRAKTLLANGGDTDLLEQIVKLLTFRKADLGCRPSNETEKPQDTPEASIDKVDTVFANVAITASEDLTSVGGVKDNVDPTVPTPQEQLLDPKLRIKWLKAISEFGKFDLMVQFSSQVLLKDVVEVLSVQPSASTVVVAKYQKGIKL
;
A
#
# COMPACT_ATOMS: atom_id res chain seq x y z
N MET A 1 3.69 -11.44 53.98
CA MET A 1 2.97 -12.71 54.20
C MET A 1 3.52 -13.73 53.23
N SER A 2 4.43 -14.58 53.68
CA SER A 2 5.05 -15.62 52.86
C SER A 2 4.04 -16.74 52.70
N ASN A 3 3.36 -16.77 51.56
CA ASN A 3 2.45 -17.85 51.22
C ASN A 3 3.31 -19.06 50.86
N THR A 4 3.72 -19.84 51.87
CA THR A 4 4.46 -21.08 51.67
C THR A 4 3.50 -22.09 51.06
N ARG A 5 3.44 -22.11 49.72
CA ARG A 5 2.64 -23.06 48.96
C ARG A 5 3.23 -24.45 49.17
N SER A 6 2.57 -25.29 49.96
CA SER A 6 3.02 -26.67 50.21
C SER A 6 2.82 -27.50 48.95
N LEU A 7 3.88 -28.19 48.50
CA LEU A 7 3.83 -29.11 47.35
C LEU A 7 2.92 -30.32 47.61
N VAL A 8 2.75 -30.67 48.88
CA VAL A 8 2.01 -31.82 49.36
C VAL A 8 0.80 -31.34 50.16
N ASP A 9 -0.36 -31.88 49.85
CA ASP A 9 -1.60 -31.65 50.61
C ASP A 9 -1.53 -32.27 52.01
N SER A 10 -2.47 -31.91 52.89
CA SER A 10 -2.62 -32.52 54.21
C SER A 10 -2.76 -34.05 54.17
N ASP A 11 -3.23 -34.58 53.03
CA ASP A 11 -3.46 -36.00 52.81
C ASP A 11 -2.23 -36.74 52.23
N GLY A 12 -1.09 -36.05 52.09
CA GLY A 12 0.13 -36.65 51.54
C GLY A 12 0.15 -36.77 50.01
N ASN A 13 -0.88 -36.25 49.32
CA ASN A 13 -0.96 -36.28 47.86
C ASN A 13 -0.23 -35.07 47.23
N ILE A 14 0.33 -35.27 46.04
CA ILE A 14 0.99 -34.20 45.27
C ILE A 14 -0.06 -33.31 44.60
N ASN A 15 0.05 -32.01 44.83
CA ASN A 15 -0.81 -31.01 44.22
C ASN A 15 -0.53 -30.82 42.72
N ALA A 16 -1.14 -31.65 41.86
CA ALA A 16 -0.97 -31.54 40.40
C ALA A 16 -1.32 -30.14 39.85
N ASN A 17 -2.40 -29.54 40.36
CA ASN A 17 -2.83 -28.19 39.96
C ASN A 17 -1.78 -27.11 40.28
N TYR A 18 -1.09 -27.26 41.41
CA TYR A 18 -0.04 -26.33 41.80
C TYR A 18 1.16 -26.45 40.87
N LEU A 19 1.61 -27.68 40.60
CA LEU A 19 2.71 -27.95 39.67
C LEU A 19 2.39 -27.44 38.25
N THR A 20 1.17 -27.65 37.76
CA THR A 20 0.76 -27.14 36.44
C THR A 20 0.81 -25.61 36.40
N LYS A 21 0.35 -24.94 37.47
CA LYS A 21 0.41 -23.48 37.56
C LYS A 21 1.84 -22.95 37.64
N GLU A 22 2.70 -23.57 38.45
CA GLU A 22 4.11 -23.20 38.56
C GLU A 22 4.85 -23.39 37.23
N LEU A 23 4.60 -24.51 36.54
CA LEU A 23 5.14 -24.77 35.21
C LEU A 23 4.65 -23.74 34.19
N GLN A 24 3.36 -23.39 34.21
CA GLN A 24 2.81 -22.34 33.35
C GLN A 24 3.44 -20.97 33.66
N GLU A 25 3.58 -20.60 34.93
CA GLU A 25 4.24 -19.35 35.36
C GLU A 25 5.71 -19.30 34.88
N ALA A 26 6.44 -20.42 34.96
CA ALA A 26 7.81 -20.54 34.47
C ALA A 26 7.90 -20.38 32.93
N LEU A 27 6.98 -21.00 32.19
CA LEU A 27 6.91 -20.84 30.72
C LEU A 27 6.57 -19.40 30.33
N GLU A 28 5.62 -18.77 31.00
CA GLU A 28 5.24 -17.38 30.76
C GLU A 28 6.42 -16.43 31.04
N ALA A 29 7.21 -16.70 32.09
CA ALA A 29 8.41 -15.92 32.41
C ALA A 29 9.49 -16.04 31.32
N ASP A 30 9.75 -17.24 30.78
CA ASP A 30 10.71 -17.45 29.68
C ASP A 30 10.26 -16.74 28.39
N VAL A 31 8.97 -16.86 28.04
CA VAL A 31 8.39 -16.17 26.89
C VAL A 31 8.55 -14.65 27.04
N LYS A 32 8.24 -14.11 28.23
CA LYS A 32 8.37 -12.68 28.54
C LYS A 32 9.82 -12.21 28.44
N PHE A 33 10.77 -13.01 28.94
CA PHE A 33 12.20 -12.72 28.85
C PHE A 33 12.67 -12.64 27.40
N LYS A 34 12.33 -13.65 26.58
CA LYS A 34 12.67 -13.70 25.15
C LYS A 34 12.06 -12.54 24.36
N GLN A 35 10.79 -12.19 24.63
CA GLN A 35 10.13 -11.04 24.00
C GLN A 35 10.83 -9.72 24.35
N THR A 36 11.17 -9.54 25.62
CA THR A 36 11.87 -8.35 26.10
C THR A 36 13.27 -8.26 25.47
N ASP A 37 14.02 -9.34 25.40
CA ASP A 37 15.37 -9.37 24.80
C ASP A 37 15.33 -9.08 23.29
N ASN A 38 14.41 -9.71 22.56
CA ASN A 38 14.22 -9.43 21.14
C ASN A 38 13.81 -7.97 20.91
N MET A 39 12.96 -7.40 21.77
CA MET A 39 12.58 -5.99 21.67
C MET A 39 13.76 -5.06 21.98
N LYS A 40 14.57 -5.37 23.00
CA LYS A 40 15.81 -4.62 23.29
C LYS A 40 16.74 -4.62 22.08
N LYS A 41 16.99 -5.79 21.46
CA LYS A 41 17.84 -5.92 20.27
C LYS A 41 17.34 -5.10 19.08
N ARG A 42 16.02 -5.02 18.89
CA ARG A 42 15.41 -4.18 17.84
C ARG A 42 15.49 -2.70 18.19
N ALA A 43 15.09 -2.34 19.40
CA ALA A 43 15.05 -0.97 19.89
C ALA A 43 16.43 -0.31 19.83
N VAL A 44 17.51 -1.00 20.24
CA VAL A 44 18.90 -0.49 20.13
C VAL A 44 19.23 -0.01 18.70
N LYS A 45 18.66 -0.63 17.67
CA LYS A 45 18.91 -0.25 16.27
C LYS A 45 17.97 0.85 15.76
N THR A 46 16.78 0.97 16.34
CA THR A 46 15.71 1.82 15.80
C THR A 46 15.48 3.10 16.58
N SER A 47 15.66 3.09 17.90
CA SER A 47 15.38 4.26 18.75
C SER A 47 16.50 5.29 18.66
N THR A 48 16.15 6.57 18.56
CA THR A 48 17.13 7.66 18.60
C THR A 48 17.46 8.08 20.04
N ASP A 49 16.48 7.92 20.95
CA ASP A 49 16.57 8.41 22.33
C ASP A 49 16.33 7.32 23.37
N TYR A 50 16.90 7.52 24.57
CA TYR A 50 16.75 6.57 25.68
C TYR A 50 15.30 6.41 26.15
N ASN A 51 14.51 7.49 26.15
CA ASN A 51 13.10 7.43 26.53
C ASN A 51 12.28 6.59 25.55
N GLU A 52 12.57 6.70 24.24
CA GLU A 52 11.94 5.88 23.21
C GLU A 52 12.31 4.40 23.38
N PHE A 53 13.60 4.11 23.59
CA PHE A 53 14.08 2.77 23.91
C PHE A 53 13.35 2.16 25.12
N LYS A 54 13.28 2.92 26.22
CA LYS A 54 12.59 2.50 27.45
C LYS A 54 11.11 2.19 27.19
N ASN A 55 10.43 3.03 26.41
CA ASN A 55 9.02 2.83 26.06
C ASN A 55 8.82 1.58 25.18
N MET A 56 9.67 1.35 24.17
CA MET A 56 9.61 0.15 23.33
C MET A 56 9.80 -1.13 24.16
N VAL A 57 10.80 -1.15 25.05
CA VAL A 57 11.08 -2.32 25.90
C VAL A 57 9.95 -2.54 26.92
N ALA A 58 9.37 -1.47 27.48
CA ALA A 58 8.21 -1.58 28.38
C ALA A 58 6.99 -2.17 27.67
N ALA A 59 6.79 -1.84 26.40
CA ALA A 59 5.70 -2.35 25.58
C ALA A 59 5.90 -3.80 25.09
N ALA A 60 7.07 -4.42 25.29
CA ALA A 60 7.39 -5.74 24.75
C ALA A 60 6.46 -6.86 25.24
N ASN A 61 5.91 -6.71 26.45
CA ASN A 61 5.09 -7.73 27.11
C ASN A 61 3.59 -7.49 26.94
N LEU A 62 3.20 -6.46 26.17
CA LEU A 62 1.79 -6.20 25.89
C LEU A 62 1.28 -7.25 24.90
N LYS A 63 0.12 -7.83 25.20
CA LYS A 63 -0.55 -8.77 24.28
C LYS A 63 -0.87 -8.04 22.98
N LYS A 64 -0.58 -8.68 21.86
CA LYS A 64 -1.00 -8.17 20.54
C LYS A 64 -2.52 -8.14 20.52
N LEU A 65 -3.08 -6.98 20.21
CA LEU A 65 -4.50 -6.84 19.98
C LEU A 65 -4.92 -7.80 18.86
N THR A 66 -5.87 -8.66 19.16
CA THR A 66 -6.44 -9.57 18.17
C THR A 66 -7.34 -8.79 17.21
N SER A 67 -7.48 -9.25 15.96
CA SER A 67 -8.36 -8.57 14.99
C SER A 67 -9.78 -8.43 15.50
N LYS A 68 -10.25 -9.37 16.33
CA LYS A 68 -11.57 -9.31 16.98
C LYS A 68 -11.67 -8.18 17.99
N GLU A 69 -10.62 -7.93 18.78
CA GLU A 69 -10.55 -6.80 19.71
C GLU A 69 -10.42 -5.48 18.96
N VAL A 70 -9.66 -5.43 17.87
CA VAL A 70 -9.58 -4.24 17.02
C VAL A 70 -10.93 -3.95 16.36
N GLU A 71 -11.61 -4.99 15.89
CA GLU A 71 -12.95 -4.87 15.32
C GLU A 71 -13.98 -4.47 16.37
N SER A 72 -13.92 -4.99 17.59
CA SER A 72 -14.82 -4.55 18.67
C SER A 72 -14.57 -3.10 19.10
N LEU A 73 -13.33 -2.61 19.01
CA LEU A 73 -12.99 -1.20 19.23
C LEU A 73 -13.41 -0.30 18.05
N SER A 74 -13.35 -0.79 16.82
CA SER A 74 -13.76 -0.04 15.62
C SER A 74 -15.26 0.07 15.48
N HIS A 75 -16.00 -0.92 16.01
CA HIS A 75 -17.40 -0.78 16.34
C HIS A 75 -17.52 0.11 17.58
N VAL A 76 -17.14 1.39 17.43
CA VAL A 76 -17.57 2.47 18.30
C VAL A 76 -19.09 2.51 18.19
N LYS A 77 -19.78 1.62 18.91
CA LYS A 77 -21.21 1.69 19.17
C LYS A 77 -21.42 3.11 19.65
N LYS A 78 -22.00 3.94 18.76
CA LYS A 78 -22.30 5.37 18.90
C LYS A 78 -22.03 5.84 20.32
N GLY A 79 -20.87 6.50 20.49
CA GLY A 79 -20.19 6.65 21.77
C GLY A 79 -21.14 6.99 22.91
N TRP A 80 -20.93 6.35 24.06
CA TRP A 80 -21.48 6.75 25.36
C TRP A 80 -22.82 7.49 25.29
N GLN A 81 -23.79 6.91 24.58
CA GLN A 81 -25.15 7.41 24.68
C GLN A 81 -25.62 6.96 26.06
N LYS A 82 -25.66 7.90 27.01
CA LYS A 82 -26.51 7.84 28.20
C LYS A 82 -27.96 7.77 27.70
N THR A 83 -28.36 6.66 27.12
CA THR A 83 -29.77 6.35 26.96
C THR A 83 -30.23 5.88 28.32
N VAL A 84 -30.79 6.83 29.07
CA VAL A 84 -31.87 6.54 30.00
C VAL A 84 -32.90 5.75 29.20
N VAL A 85 -33.00 4.43 29.42
CA VAL A 85 -34.09 3.62 28.86
C VAL A 85 -34.94 3.14 30.02
N HIS A 86 -36.04 3.87 30.19
CA HIS A 86 -37.28 3.36 30.73
C HIS A 86 -37.95 2.60 29.56
N ASP A 87 -37.93 1.27 29.60
CA ASP A 87 -38.98 0.34 29.15
C ASP A 87 -38.39 -1.04 28.78
N SER A 88 -38.91 -2.06 29.47
CA SER A 88 -38.42 -3.44 29.51
C SER A 88 -38.85 -4.31 28.31
N THR A 89 -39.43 -3.73 27.27
CA THR A 89 -39.99 -4.47 26.11
C THR A 89 -39.18 -4.31 24.81
N ALA A 90 -38.19 -3.41 24.75
CA ALA A 90 -37.39 -3.18 23.54
C ALA A 90 -36.23 -4.18 23.33
N SER A 91 -35.79 -4.90 24.37
CA SER A 91 -34.62 -5.78 24.28
C SER A 91 -34.82 -7.01 23.39
N ALA A 92 -36.06 -7.46 23.17
CA ALA A 92 -36.35 -8.63 22.34
C ALA A 92 -36.28 -8.34 20.83
N ILE A 93 -36.43 -7.09 20.40
CA ILE A 93 -36.44 -6.69 18.98
C ILE A 93 -35.02 -6.51 18.43
N ILE A 94 -34.04 -6.26 19.31
CA ILE A 94 -32.65 -6.05 18.92
C ILE A 94 -31.98 -7.40 18.57
N LEU A 95 -32.26 -8.45 19.34
CA LEU A 95 -31.72 -9.80 19.12
C LEU A 95 -32.18 -10.41 17.78
N THR A 96 -33.43 -10.15 17.36
CA THR A 96 -33.94 -10.67 16.09
C THR A 96 -33.36 -9.95 14.87
N LYS A 97 -33.07 -8.64 14.96
CA LYS A 97 -32.44 -7.89 13.88
C LYS A 97 -30.94 -8.18 13.72
N GLU A 98 -30.25 -8.57 14.78
CA GLU A 98 -28.83 -8.91 14.74
C GLU A 98 -28.60 -10.26 14.03
N VAL A 99 -29.45 -11.25 14.32
CA VAL A 99 -29.41 -12.57 13.65
C VAL A 99 -29.73 -12.49 12.15
N GLU A 100 -30.65 -11.61 11.73
CA GLU A 100 -30.99 -11.44 10.31
C GLU A 100 -29.85 -10.79 9.52
N ASN A 101 -29.11 -9.85 10.11
CA ASN A 101 -27.97 -9.19 9.45
C ASN A 101 -26.79 -10.15 9.23
N ASP A 102 -26.56 -11.10 10.14
CA ASP A 102 -25.51 -12.12 9.98
C ASP A 102 -25.82 -13.12 8.86
N ARG A 103 -27.11 -13.38 8.60
CA ARG A 103 -27.56 -14.20 7.46
C ARG A 103 -27.30 -13.54 6.10
N ILE A 104 -27.54 -12.23 6.00
CA ILE A 104 -27.30 -11.48 4.76
C ILE A 104 -25.78 -11.39 4.44
N ARG A 105 -24.94 -11.35 5.47
CA ARG A 105 -23.47 -11.34 5.31
C ARG A 105 -22.93 -12.68 4.82
N THR A 106 -23.43 -13.79 5.35
CA THR A 106 -22.98 -15.13 4.95
C THR A 106 -23.44 -15.50 3.55
N GLN A 107 -24.68 -15.14 3.14
CA GLN A 107 -25.15 -15.37 1.77
C GLN A 107 -24.37 -14.59 0.70
N ASN A 108 -23.81 -13.41 1.02
CA ASN A 108 -23.00 -12.65 0.06
C ASN A 108 -21.56 -13.19 -0.10
N LEU A 109 -21.09 -14.05 0.81
CA LEU A 109 -19.76 -14.67 0.76
C LEU A 109 -19.75 -15.98 -0.04
N GLU A 110 -20.85 -16.73 -0.07
CA GLU A 110 -20.92 -18.05 -0.73
C GLU A 110 -21.07 -17.98 -2.27
N VAL A 111 -21.43 -16.84 -2.86
CA VAL A 111 -21.57 -16.71 -4.33
C VAL A 111 -20.24 -16.43 -5.04
N LYS A 112 -19.11 -16.33 -4.32
CA LYS A 112 -17.78 -16.04 -4.89
C LYS A 112 -16.78 -17.19 -4.76
N GLY A 113 -17.26 -18.41 -4.94
CA GLY A 113 -16.41 -19.60 -5.15
C GLY A 113 -15.99 -19.76 -6.61
N VAL A 114 -15.19 -18.83 -7.15
CA VAL A 114 -14.41 -19.08 -8.37
C VAL A 114 -13.03 -18.48 -8.18
N THR A 115 -12.03 -19.36 -8.11
CA THR A 115 -10.60 -19.05 -8.25
C THR A 115 -10.35 -18.43 -9.62
N ALA A 116 -10.54 -17.11 -9.72
CA ALA A 116 -10.15 -16.33 -10.88
C ALA A 116 -8.65 -16.02 -10.80
N PRO A 117 -7.92 -16.08 -11.94
CA PRO A 117 -6.50 -15.80 -11.99
C PRO A 117 -6.21 -14.33 -11.59
N ALA A 118 -4.97 -14.11 -11.19
CA ALA A 118 -4.44 -12.90 -10.61
C ALA A 118 -4.91 -11.58 -11.25
N GLU A 119 -5.20 -10.62 -10.36
CA GLU A 119 -5.29 -9.17 -10.59
C GLU A 119 -6.50 -8.60 -11.37
N VAL A 120 -7.73 -8.96 -10.98
CA VAL A 120 -8.84 -8.00 -11.12
C VAL A 120 -8.63 -6.89 -10.08
N LYS A 121 -7.70 -5.95 -10.35
CA LYS A 121 -7.47 -4.77 -9.49
C LYS A 121 -8.80 -4.05 -9.31
N LEU A 122 -9.32 -4.15 -8.09
CA LEU A 122 -10.58 -3.54 -7.66
C LEU A 122 -10.47 -2.02 -7.84
N LYS A 123 -11.57 -1.39 -8.27
CA LYS A 123 -11.62 0.07 -8.39
C LYS A 123 -11.42 0.68 -6.99
N PRO A 124 -10.50 1.65 -6.83
CA PRO A 124 -10.18 2.21 -5.53
C PRO A 124 -11.41 2.85 -4.88
N LYS A 125 -11.59 2.62 -3.59
CA LYS A 125 -12.73 3.10 -2.80
C LYS A 125 -12.47 4.47 -2.16
N SER A 126 -11.21 4.82 -1.96
CA SER A 126 -10.77 6.06 -1.30
C SER A 126 -9.62 6.73 -2.04
N ALA A 127 -9.46 8.04 -1.87
CA ALA A 127 -8.31 8.78 -2.38
C ALA A 127 -6.97 8.24 -1.85
N MET A 128 -6.93 7.81 -0.59
CA MET A 128 -5.71 7.20 -0.01
C MET A 128 -5.32 5.89 -0.70
N GLU A 129 -6.29 5.11 -1.21
CA GLU A 129 -5.99 3.90 -1.98
C GLU A 129 -5.38 4.26 -3.34
N VAL A 130 -5.92 5.28 -4.02
CA VAL A 130 -5.36 5.81 -5.27
C VAL A 130 -3.91 6.23 -5.06
N GLU A 131 -3.65 7.00 -4.02
CA GLU A 131 -2.31 7.49 -3.70
C GLU A 131 -1.33 6.36 -3.37
N ARG A 132 -1.76 5.40 -2.53
CA ARG A 132 -0.94 4.24 -2.17
C ARG A 132 -0.62 3.39 -3.40
N ASP A 133 -1.59 3.19 -4.28
CA ASP A 133 -1.41 2.41 -5.50
C ASP A 133 -0.50 3.15 -6.50
N LEU A 134 -0.66 4.47 -6.67
CA LEU A 134 0.22 5.29 -7.50
C LEU A 134 1.68 5.28 -7.00
N ARG A 135 1.90 5.23 -5.67
CA ARG A 135 3.25 5.10 -5.09
C ARG A 135 3.88 3.72 -5.32
N ARG A 136 3.08 2.67 -5.47
CA ARG A 136 3.58 1.30 -5.70
C ARG A 136 3.97 1.04 -7.15
N ILE A 137 3.41 1.80 -8.09
CA ILE A 137 3.74 1.69 -9.50
C ILE A 137 5.03 2.48 -9.73
N PRO A 138 6.13 1.87 -10.21
CA PRO A 138 7.38 2.60 -10.45
C PRO A 138 7.29 3.47 -11.71
N GLU A 139 6.69 2.93 -12.77
CA GLU A 139 6.70 3.52 -14.11
C GLU A 139 5.58 4.55 -14.30
N GLU A 140 5.91 5.70 -14.90
CA GLU A 140 4.95 6.81 -15.07
C GLU A 140 3.88 6.50 -16.13
N ALA A 141 4.23 5.73 -17.17
CA ALA A 141 3.27 5.24 -18.16
C ALA A 141 2.19 4.37 -17.52
N ASP A 142 2.57 3.49 -16.60
CA ASP A 142 1.64 2.62 -15.86
C ASP A 142 0.78 3.40 -14.87
N LYS A 143 1.31 4.48 -14.27
CA LYS A 143 0.52 5.39 -13.42
C LYS A 143 -0.58 6.08 -14.21
N LEU A 144 -0.28 6.51 -15.44
CA LEU A 144 -1.28 7.09 -16.35
C LEU A 144 -2.35 6.07 -16.73
N LEU A 145 -1.96 4.84 -17.07
CA LEU A 145 -2.88 3.75 -17.37
C LEU A 145 -3.79 3.43 -16.16
N TYR A 146 -3.23 3.43 -14.96
CA TYR A 146 -3.99 3.28 -13.72
C TYR A 146 -5.03 4.40 -13.54
N LEU A 147 -4.63 5.67 -13.72
CA LEU A 147 -5.52 6.81 -13.60
C LEU A 147 -6.69 6.75 -14.59
N TYR A 148 -6.43 6.30 -15.82
CA TYR A 148 -7.46 6.07 -16.83
C TYR A 148 -8.43 4.95 -16.42
N ARG A 149 -7.91 3.85 -15.86
CA ARG A 149 -8.72 2.75 -15.33
C ARG A 149 -9.62 3.19 -14.16
N VAL A 150 -9.16 4.11 -13.32
CA VAL A 150 -10.00 4.72 -12.26
C VAL A 150 -11.12 5.54 -12.89
N GLY A 151 -10.79 6.32 -13.92
CA GLY A 151 -11.71 7.12 -14.71
C GLY A 151 -12.05 8.48 -14.08
N LEU A 152 -12.29 9.47 -14.93
CA LEU A 152 -12.47 10.88 -14.54
C LEU A 152 -13.61 11.10 -13.53
N LYS A 153 -14.78 10.49 -13.77
CA LYS A 153 -15.97 10.66 -12.90
C LYS A 153 -15.70 10.19 -11.47
N ARG A 154 -15.04 9.04 -11.34
CA ARG A 154 -14.75 8.44 -10.03
C ARG A 154 -13.61 9.18 -9.34
N ALA A 155 -12.55 9.51 -10.05
CA ALA A 155 -11.46 10.29 -9.50
C ALA A 155 -11.95 11.65 -8.97
N LYS A 156 -12.89 12.30 -9.67
CA LYS A 156 -13.56 13.51 -9.16
C LYS A 156 -14.23 13.29 -7.81
N THR A 157 -15.02 12.23 -7.65
CA THR A 157 -15.67 11.94 -6.36
C THR A 157 -14.68 11.55 -5.26
N LEU A 158 -13.60 10.84 -5.60
CA LEU A 158 -12.59 10.40 -4.64
C LEU A 158 -11.76 11.58 -4.12
N LEU A 159 -11.28 12.43 -5.03
CA LEU A 159 -10.44 13.58 -4.70
C LEU A 159 -11.23 14.66 -3.96
N ALA A 160 -12.52 14.84 -4.24
CA ALA A 160 -13.38 15.78 -3.52
C ALA A 160 -13.49 15.45 -2.01
N ASN A 161 -13.47 14.16 -1.65
CA ASN A 161 -13.73 13.70 -0.27
C ASN A 161 -12.45 13.54 0.58
N GLY A 162 -11.27 13.81 0.04
CA GLY A 162 -10.03 13.58 0.80
C GLY A 162 -8.75 13.55 -0.02
N GLY A 163 -8.70 14.21 -1.18
CA GLY A 163 -7.45 14.40 -1.89
C GLY A 163 -6.47 15.24 -1.06
N ASP A 164 -5.24 14.77 -0.96
CA ASP A 164 -4.12 15.55 -0.43
C ASP A 164 -3.47 16.39 -1.55
N THR A 165 -2.75 17.45 -1.17
CA THR A 165 -2.04 18.32 -2.12
C THR A 165 -0.98 17.56 -2.91
N ASP A 166 -0.26 16.66 -2.25
CA ASP A 166 0.81 15.86 -2.85
C ASP A 166 0.28 14.91 -3.94
N LEU A 167 -0.88 14.29 -3.69
CA LEU A 167 -1.57 13.46 -4.67
C LEU A 167 -2.00 14.29 -5.90
N LEU A 168 -2.53 15.50 -5.68
CA LEU A 168 -2.93 16.37 -6.78
C LEU A 168 -1.72 16.82 -7.61
N GLU A 169 -0.61 17.19 -6.96
CA GLU A 169 0.64 17.53 -7.64
C GLU A 169 1.15 16.35 -8.47
N GLN A 170 1.14 15.14 -7.90
CA GLN A 170 1.55 13.92 -8.61
C GLN A 170 0.67 13.67 -9.85
N ILE A 171 -0.65 13.85 -9.73
CA ILE A 171 -1.56 13.70 -10.88
C ILE A 171 -1.27 14.76 -11.94
N VAL A 172 -1.06 16.02 -11.55
CA VAL A 172 -0.75 17.09 -12.51
C VAL A 172 0.57 16.82 -13.22
N LYS A 173 1.61 16.37 -12.51
CA LYS A 173 2.90 15.98 -13.08
C LYS A 173 2.76 14.86 -14.11
N LEU A 174 1.93 13.86 -13.83
CA LEU A 174 1.63 12.78 -14.79
C LEU A 174 0.90 13.30 -16.03
N LEU A 175 0.00 14.26 -15.88
CA LEU A 175 -0.75 14.85 -17.00
C LEU A 175 0.10 15.79 -17.87
N THR A 176 1.12 16.42 -17.30
CA THR A 176 2.07 17.27 -18.05
C THR A 176 3.22 16.48 -18.66
N PHE A 177 3.44 15.24 -18.24
CA PHE A 177 4.49 14.37 -18.78
C PHE A 177 4.42 14.30 -20.31
N ARG A 178 5.53 14.62 -20.98
CA ARG A 178 5.60 14.67 -22.45
C ARG A 178 5.91 13.31 -23.01
N LYS A 179 5.38 13.02 -24.21
CA LYS A 179 5.69 11.78 -24.95
C LYS A 179 7.19 11.64 -25.20
N ALA A 180 7.91 12.75 -25.35
CA ALA A 180 9.36 12.77 -25.60
C ALA A 180 10.16 12.08 -24.49
N ASP A 181 9.68 12.12 -23.25
CA ASP A 181 10.37 11.52 -22.10
C ASP A 181 10.18 9.98 -22.04
N LEU A 182 9.19 9.44 -22.76
CA LEU A 182 8.98 7.98 -22.89
C LEU A 182 9.92 7.35 -23.94
N GLY A 183 10.56 8.17 -24.79
CA GLY A 183 11.24 7.72 -26.00
C GLY A 183 12.66 7.18 -25.82
N CYS A 184 13.29 7.35 -24.65
CA CYS A 184 14.67 6.93 -24.43
C CYS A 184 14.81 6.19 -23.11
N ARG A 185 14.18 5.01 -22.99
CA ARG A 185 14.77 4.00 -22.13
C ARG A 185 15.82 3.31 -22.99
N PRO A 186 17.13 3.50 -22.76
CA PRO A 186 18.11 2.57 -23.31
C PRO A 186 17.66 1.22 -22.78
N SER A 187 17.19 0.35 -23.67
CA SER A 187 17.09 -1.08 -23.37
C SER A 187 18.45 -1.39 -22.79
N ASN A 188 18.51 -1.76 -21.51
CA ASN A 188 19.74 -2.27 -20.93
C ASN A 188 20.06 -3.51 -21.76
N GLU A 189 20.89 -3.31 -22.78
CA GLU A 189 21.67 -4.36 -23.39
C GLU A 189 22.33 -5.04 -22.20
N THR A 190 21.96 -6.29 -22.02
CA THR A 190 22.60 -7.22 -21.11
C THR A 190 24.10 -7.04 -21.27
N GLU A 191 24.73 -6.33 -20.32
CA GLU A 191 26.19 -6.30 -20.20
C GLU A 191 26.61 -7.75 -20.05
N LYS A 192 27.06 -8.34 -21.15
CA LYS A 192 27.86 -9.55 -21.10
C LYS A 192 29.02 -9.25 -20.16
N PRO A 193 29.31 -10.12 -19.18
CA PRO A 193 30.51 -9.98 -18.38
C PRO A 193 31.70 -10.02 -19.33
N GLN A 194 32.36 -8.87 -19.48
CA GLN A 194 33.58 -8.75 -20.25
C GLN A 194 34.69 -9.27 -19.34
N ASP A 195 35.00 -10.56 -19.48
CA ASP A 195 36.21 -11.17 -18.95
C ASP A 195 37.40 -10.33 -19.43
N THR A 196 38.07 -9.68 -18.47
CA THR A 196 39.40 -9.13 -18.68
C THR A 196 40.35 -9.89 -17.74
N PRO A 197 41.38 -10.57 -18.27
CA PRO A 197 42.31 -11.33 -17.45
C PRO A 197 43.46 -10.45 -16.91
N GLU A 198 44.02 -10.92 -15.79
CA GLU A 198 45.41 -10.74 -15.32
C GLU A 198 45.89 -9.38 -14.77
N ALA A 199 46.06 -9.32 -13.44
CA ALA A 199 47.40 -9.32 -12.82
C ALA A 199 47.33 -9.56 -11.29
N SER A 200 47.80 -10.75 -10.90
CA SER A 200 48.53 -11.13 -9.67
C SER A 200 48.62 -10.16 -8.47
N ILE A 201 48.23 -10.64 -7.27
CA ILE A 201 49.06 -10.72 -6.04
C ILE A 201 48.47 -11.77 -5.08
N ASP A 202 49.33 -12.72 -4.70
CA ASP A 202 49.42 -13.68 -3.60
C ASP A 202 48.22 -14.14 -2.72
N LYS A 203 47.99 -15.46 -2.83
CA LYS A 203 47.89 -16.49 -1.75
C LYS A 203 47.08 -16.17 -0.49
N VAL A 204 45.89 -16.77 -0.38
CA VAL A 204 45.50 -17.59 0.78
C VAL A 204 44.63 -18.76 0.31
N ASP A 205 45.07 -19.97 0.62
CA ASP A 205 44.36 -21.23 0.41
C ASP A 205 43.01 -21.24 1.12
N THR A 206 41.92 -21.59 0.41
CA THR A 206 40.84 -22.36 1.02
C THR A 206 40.14 -23.21 -0.03
N VAL A 207 40.38 -24.51 0.11
CA VAL A 207 39.77 -25.66 -0.54
C VAL A 207 38.25 -25.66 -0.35
N PHE A 208 37.45 -25.74 -1.41
CA PHE A 208 36.27 -26.61 -1.45
C PHE A 208 35.91 -26.96 -2.90
N ALA A 209 35.56 -28.24 -3.08
CA ALA A 209 35.55 -28.98 -4.31
C ALA A 209 34.25 -28.83 -5.14
N ASN A 210 34.45 -28.76 -6.46
CA ASN A 210 33.77 -29.49 -7.54
C ASN A 210 32.36 -30.06 -7.30
N VAL A 211 31.39 -29.57 -8.08
CA VAL A 211 30.42 -30.42 -8.76
C VAL A 211 30.32 -29.94 -10.22
N ALA A 212 30.82 -30.78 -11.12
CA ALA A 212 30.67 -30.62 -12.57
C ALA A 212 29.28 -31.10 -13.00
N ILE A 213 28.62 -30.34 -13.87
CA ILE A 213 27.58 -30.86 -14.77
C ILE A 213 27.96 -30.42 -16.18
N THR A 214 28.24 -31.42 -17.00
CA THR A 214 28.60 -31.35 -18.41
C THR A 214 27.36 -31.15 -19.29
N ALA A 215 27.52 -30.25 -20.26
CA ALA A 215 27.01 -30.20 -21.64
C ALA A 215 25.73 -30.97 -22.03
N SER A 216 24.87 -30.31 -22.81
CA SER A 216 24.39 -30.83 -24.11
C SER A 216 23.72 -29.71 -24.92
N GLU A 217 24.10 -29.66 -26.19
CA GLU A 217 23.60 -28.84 -27.29
C GLU A 217 22.14 -29.21 -27.63
N ASP A 218 21.34 -28.29 -28.17
CA ASP A 218 20.79 -28.47 -29.53
C ASP A 218 19.93 -27.30 -30.03
N LEU A 219 20.12 -27.04 -31.33
CA LEU A 219 19.41 -26.10 -32.17
C LEU A 219 17.92 -26.44 -32.28
N THR A 220 17.06 -25.41 -32.35
CA THR A 220 16.02 -25.37 -33.40
C THR A 220 15.70 -23.93 -33.79
N SER A 221 16.20 -23.57 -34.97
CA SER A 221 15.71 -22.51 -35.83
C SER A 221 14.24 -22.80 -36.18
N VAL A 222 13.30 -21.97 -35.71
CA VAL A 222 11.89 -22.03 -36.10
C VAL A 222 11.51 -20.72 -36.78
N GLY A 223 11.34 -20.84 -38.10
CA GLY A 223 10.26 -20.23 -38.88
C GLY A 223 10.00 -18.74 -38.66
N GLY A 224 10.54 -17.92 -39.54
CA GLY A 224 10.05 -16.56 -39.78
C GLY A 224 8.61 -16.59 -40.27
N VAL A 225 7.67 -16.34 -39.36
CA VAL A 225 6.30 -15.95 -39.68
C VAL A 225 6.35 -14.45 -40.01
N LYS A 226 6.24 -14.10 -41.29
CA LYS A 226 5.95 -12.74 -41.72
C LYS A 226 4.48 -12.46 -41.42
N ASP A 227 4.18 -12.13 -40.16
CA ASP A 227 2.89 -11.59 -39.80
C ASP A 227 2.76 -10.19 -40.42
N ASN A 228 1.87 -10.09 -41.42
CA ASN A 228 1.31 -8.83 -41.87
C ASN A 228 0.49 -8.24 -40.71
N VAL A 229 1.17 -7.60 -39.75
CA VAL A 229 0.54 -6.81 -38.71
C VAL A 229 0.09 -5.51 -39.35
N ASP A 230 -1.23 -5.40 -39.52
CA ASP A 230 -1.92 -4.20 -39.98
C ASP A 230 -1.54 -2.99 -39.07
N PRO A 231 -0.83 -1.97 -39.57
CA PRO A 231 -0.14 -0.98 -38.73
C PRO A 231 -1.05 0.13 -38.17
N THR A 232 -2.32 -0.13 -37.84
CA THR A 232 -3.27 0.98 -37.53
C THR A 232 -4.19 0.75 -36.33
N VAL A 233 -3.82 -0.11 -35.37
CA VAL A 233 -4.48 -0.12 -34.06
C VAL A 233 -3.59 0.61 -33.04
N PRO A 234 -3.88 1.87 -32.69
CA PRO A 234 -3.09 2.60 -31.70
C PRO A 234 -3.13 1.86 -30.38
N THR A 235 -1.96 1.48 -29.89
CA THR A 235 -1.76 0.83 -28.58
C THR A 235 -2.49 1.64 -27.50
N PRO A 236 -3.12 1.01 -26.48
CA PRO A 236 -3.84 1.75 -25.43
C PRO A 236 -3.03 2.90 -24.79
N GLN A 237 -1.71 2.76 -24.75
CA GLN A 237 -0.76 3.79 -24.31
C GLN A 237 -0.74 5.05 -25.18
N GLU A 238 -0.99 4.94 -26.48
CA GLU A 238 -1.04 6.11 -27.38
C GLU A 238 -2.37 6.87 -27.26
N GLN A 239 -3.47 6.18 -26.98
CA GLN A 239 -4.77 6.82 -26.73
C GLN A 239 -4.78 7.59 -25.39
N LEU A 240 -3.95 7.19 -24.43
CA LEU A 240 -3.75 7.85 -23.14
C LEU A 240 -3.10 9.24 -23.25
N LEU A 241 -2.52 9.57 -24.40
CA LEU A 241 -1.88 10.85 -24.69
C LEU A 241 -2.81 11.86 -25.37
N ASP A 242 -4.12 11.58 -25.50
CA ASP A 242 -5.06 12.51 -26.11
C ASP A 242 -5.08 13.86 -25.34
N PRO A 243 -4.66 14.98 -25.97
CA PRO A 243 -4.64 16.29 -25.33
C PRO A 243 -6.04 16.70 -24.82
N LYS A 244 -7.11 16.27 -25.49
CA LYS A 244 -8.49 16.58 -25.05
C LYS A 244 -8.80 15.92 -23.71
N LEU A 245 -8.32 14.71 -23.49
CA LEU A 245 -8.54 14.00 -22.23
C LEU A 245 -7.73 14.64 -21.10
N ARG A 246 -6.48 15.03 -21.36
CA ARG A 246 -5.64 15.77 -20.39
C ARG A 246 -6.30 17.06 -19.92
N ILE A 247 -6.87 17.84 -20.85
CA ILE A 247 -7.60 19.07 -20.53
C ILE A 247 -8.84 18.78 -19.68
N LYS A 248 -9.59 17.71 -19.99
CA LYS A 248 -10.74 17.29 -19.16
C LYS A 248 -10.32 16.95 -17.72
N TRP A 249 -9.17 16.29 -17.55
CA TRP A 249 -8.62 16.01 -16.23
C TRP A 249 -8.16 17.28 -15.51
N LEU A 250 -7.40 18.16 -16.16
CA LEU A 250 -6.98 19.43 -15.57
C LEU A 250 -8.17 20.30 -15.17
N LYS A 251 -9.22 20.34 -16.01
CA LYS A 251 -10.48 21.02 -15.67
C LYS A 251 -11.14 20.41 -14.43
N ALA A 252 -11.26 19.09 -14.36
CA ALA A 252 -11.84 18.42 -13.19
C ALA A 252 -11.01 18.67 -11.92
N ILE A 253 -9.67 18.76 -12.05
CA ILE A 253 -8.77 19.08 -10.94
C ILE A 253 -8.94 20.53 -10.47
N SER A 254 -9.15 21.46 -11.40
CA SER A 254 -9.37 22.88 -11.09
C SER A 254 -10.68 23.19 -10.35
N GLU A 255 -11.60 22.22 -10.28
CA GLU A 255 -12.87 22.30 -9.58
C GLU A 255 -12.78 21.85 -8.11
N PHE A 256 -11.63 21.33 -7.65
CA PHE A 256 -11.46 20.93 -6.26
C PHE A 256 -11.27 22.13 -5.33
N GLY A 257 -11.88 22.10 -4.15
CA GLY A 257 -11.78 23.20 -3.19
C GLY A 257 -10.36 23.45 -2.66
N LYS A 258 -9.50 22.41 -2.65
CA LYS A 258 -8.08 22.53 -2.27
C LYS A 258 -7.15 22.87 -3.43
N PHE A 259 -7.68 23.07 -4.63
CA PHE A 259 -6.87 23.33 -5.82
C PHE A 259 -6.06 24.63 -5.71
N ASP A 260 -6.67 25.69 -5.19
CA ASP A 260 -5.98 26.98 -5.02
C ASP A 260 -4.77 26.85 -4.07
N LEU A 261 -4.92 26.04 -3.01
CA LEU A 261 -3.83 25.73 -2.08
C LEU A 261 -2.72 24.94 -2.78
N MET A 262 -3.08 23.92 -3.56
CA MET A 262 -2.11 23.16 -4.35
C MET A 262 -1.34 24.08 -5.31
N VAL A 263 -2.01 25.00 -6.01
CA VAL A 263 -1.35 25.95 -6.92
C VAL A 263 -0.36 26.85 -6.18
N GLN A 264 -0.67 27.29 -4.96
CA GLN A 264 0.24 28.12 -4.15
C GLN A 264 1.51 27.38 -3.71
N PHE A 265 1.41 26.06 -3.45
CA PHE A 265 2.54 25.25 -2.99
C PHE A 265 3.24 24.46 -4.11
N SER A 266 2.68 24.46 -5.32
CA SER A 266 3.27 23.76 -6.47
C SER A 266 4.52 24.46 -6.97
N SER A 267 5.47 23.69 -7.50
CA SER A 267 6.65 24.27 -8.14
C SER A 267 6.28 25.11 -9.38
N GLN A 268 6.97 26.24 -9.56
CA GLN A 268 6.80 27.11 -10.73
C GLN A 268 7.09 26.39 -12.05
N VAL A 269 7.94 25.36 -12.03
CA VAL A 269 8.24 24.49 -13.18
C VAL A 269 6.98 23.75 -13.62
N LEU A 270 6.30 23.09 -12.68
CA LEU A 270 5.07 22.35 -12.94
C LEU A 270 3.95 23.27 -13.44
N LEU A 271 3.81 24.49 -12.89
CA LEU A 271 2.83 25.46 -13.37
C LEU A 271 3.11 25.91 -14.82
N LYS A 272 4.38 26.11 -15.19
CA LYS A 272 4.77 26.44 -16.57
C LYS A 272 4.42 25.31 -17.54
N ASP A 273 4.70 24.06 -17.15
CA ASP A 273 4.35 22.89 -17.97
C ASP A 273 2.85 22.78 -18.18
N VAL A 274 2.04 23.05 -17.15
CA VAL A 274 0.58 23.07 -17.28
C VAL A 274 0.13 24.17 -18.24
N VAL A 275 0.69 25.38 -18.13
CA VAL A 275 0.35 26.49 -19.04
C VAL A 275 0.72 26.15 -20.48
N GLU A 276 1.87 25.52 -20.71
CA GLU A 276 2.28 25.08 -22.04
C GLU A 276 1.29 24.04 -22.60
N VAL A 277 0.92 23.02 -21.82
CA VAL A 277 -0.07 22.02 -22.24
C VAL A 277 -1.43 22.66 -22.57
N LEU A 278 -1.86 23.66 -21.80
CA LEU A 278 -3.11 24.37 -22.04
C LEU A 278 -3.06 25.31 -23.26
N SER A 279 -1.88 25.84 -23.61
CA SER A 279 -1.71 26.75 -24.75
C SER A 279 -1.92 26.08 -26.10
N VAL A 280 -1.71 24.76 -26.18
CA VAL A 280 -1.91 23.96 -27.40
C VAL A 280 -3.37 23.89 -27.83
N GLN A 281 -4.34 24.15 -26.94
CA GLN A 281 -5.78 24.09 -27.23
C GLN A 281 -6.52 25.36 -26.77
N PRO A 282 -6.56 26.41 -27.61
CA PRO A 282 -7.04 27.74 -27.21
C PRO A 282 -8.55 27.83 -26.93
N SER A 283 -9.37 26.87 -27.39
CA SER A 283 -10.83 26.99 -27.35
C SER A 283 -11.50 26.57 -26.03
N ALA A 284 -10.78 25.94 -25.09
CA ALA A 284 -11.42 25.26 -23.96
C ALA A 284 -11.08 25.80 -22.54
N SER A 285 -10.09 26.69 -22.39
CA SER A 285 -9.43 26.83 -21.07
C SER A 285 -9.11 28.25 -20.59
N THR A 286 -9.76 29.32 -21.08
CA THR A 286 -9.46 30.70 -20.60
C THR A 286 -9.59 30.83 -19.07
N VAL A 287 -10.59 30.20 -18.47
CA VAL A 287 -10.81 30.22 -17.00
C VAL A 287 -9.71 29.46 -16.25
N VAL A 288 -9.29 28.31 -16.77
CA VAL A 288 -8.26 27.47 -16.12
C VAL A 288 -6.91 28.17 -16.20
N VAL A 289 -6.53 28.67 -17.39
CA VAL A 289 -5.29 29.42 -17.61
C VAL A 289 -5.21 30.64 -16.69
N ALA A 290 -6.30 31.39 -16.53
CA ALA A 290 -6.32 32.55 -15.64
C ALA A 290 -6.02 32.19 -14.17
N LYS A 291 -6.53 31.06 -13.67
CA LYS A 291 -6.22 30.59 -12.30
C LYS A 291 -4.74 30.25 -12.14
N TYR A 292 -4.17 29.50 -13.08
CA TYR A 292 -2.74 29.13 -13.05
C TYR A 292 -1.82 30.36 -13.18
N GLN A 293 -2.14 31.30 -14.06
CA GLN A 293 -1.37 32.53 -14.22
C GLN A 293 -1.39 33.43 -12.97
N LYS A 294 -2.49 33.41 -12.21
CA LYS A 294 -2.56 34.12 -10.93
C LYS A 294 -1.61 33.50 -9.90
N GLY A 295 -1.46 32.17 -9.89
CA GLY A 295 -0.52 31.45 -9.03
C GLY A 295 0.95 31.77 -9.35
N ILE A 296 1.31 31.92 -10.63
CA ILE A 296 2.69 32.23 -11.04
C ILE A 296 3.14 33.63 -10.57
N LYS A 297 2.21 34.57 -10.41
CA LYS A 297 2.51 35.97 -10.04
C LYS A 297 2.63 36.20 -8.53
N LEU A 298 2.30 35.21 -7.71
CA LEU A 298 2.45 35.21 -6.26
C LEU A 298 3.83 34.64 -5.89
#